data_AF-A0A200PYG7-F1
#
_entry.id   AF-A0A200PYG7-F1
#
_cell.length_a   1.000
_cell.length_b   1.000
_cell.length_c   1.000
_cell.angle_alpha   90.00
_cell.angle_beta   90.00
_cell.angle_gamma   90.00
#
_symmetry.space_group_name_H-M   'P 1'
#
loop_
_entity.id
_entity.type
_entity.pdbx_description
1 polymer ?
#
loop_
_entity_poly.entity_id
_entity_poly.type
_entity_poly.pdbx_seq_one_letter_code
_entity_poly.pdbx_strand_id
1 'polypeptide(L)'
;MKNEVFAREKRLSVRDLADKFEKGLSAAADGGANLSIEAKLRELALLEKHVLLEKLTNALESLRGRVTGRNKDDVEDTISMVADLAVKLSQSEGELFEETEQVKKLANFLKQVMEMELELQALRIQLADMSMYSHQLQKEGQDVCLPDF
;
A
#
# COMPACT_ATOMS: atom_id res chain seq x y z
N MET A 1 -10.56 -42.90 27.05
CA MET A 1 -9.54 -41.91 27.48
C MET A 1 -8.48 -41.78 26.40
N LYS A 2 -8.54 -40.72 25.60
CA LYS A 2 -7.51 -40.22 24.66
C LYS A 2 -8.25 -39.17 23.83
N ASN A 3 -8.17 -37.89 24.19
CA ASN A 3 -8.54 -36.75 23.32
C ASN A 3 -8.25 -35.37 23.93
N GLU A 4 -7.18 -35.17 24.72
CA GLU A 4 -6.89 -33.82 25.26
C GLU A 4 -5.43 -33.35 25.15
N VAL A 5 -4.51 -34.16 24.60
CA VAL A 5 -3.08 -33.77 24.58
C VAL A 5 -2.64 -33.14 23.25
N PHE A 6 -3.35 -33.35 22.14
CA PHE A 6 -2.96 -32.81 20.83
C PHE A 6 -3.47 -31.39 20.50
N ALA A 7 -4.26 -30.76 21.38
CA ALA A 7 -4.81 -29.42 21.14
C ALA A 7 -3.99 -28.29 21.78
N ARG A 8 -2.90 -28.59 22.49
CA ARG A 8 -2.10 -27.60 23.25
C ARG A 8 -0.91 -27.02 22.48
N GLU A 9 -0.54 -27.58 21.33
CA GLU A 9 0.76 -27.28 20.71
C GLU A 9 0.85 -25.95 19.95
N LYS A 10 -0.20 -25.12 19.91
CA LYS A 10 -0.17 -23.80 19.24
C LYS A 10 -1.00 -22.70 19.92
N ARG A 11 -1.24 -22.77 21.23
CA ARG A 11 -1.81 -21.61 21.95
C ARG A 11 -0.68 -20.68 22.37
N LEU A 12 -0.47 -19.62 21.59
CA LEU A 12 0.45 -18.52 21.93
C LEU A 12 0.00 -17.87 23.24
N SER A 13 0.95 -17.51 24.11
CA SER A 13 0.60 -16.70 25.28
C SER A 13 0.24 -15.28 24.85
N VAL A 14 -0.47 -14.54 25.70
CA VAL A 14 -0.81 -13.12 25.46
C VAL A 14 0.45 -12.28 25.23
N ARG A 15 1.55 -12.60 25.93
CA ARG A 15 2.85 -11.97 25.72
C ARG A 15 3.42 -12.29 24.34
N ASP A 16 3.40 -13.56 23.92
CA ASP A 16 3.87 -13.95 22.59
C ASP A 16 3.04 -13.32 21.47
N LEU A 17 1.75 -13.06 21.73
CA LEU A 17 0.85 -12.39 20.80
C LEU A 17 1.17 -10.89 20.70
N ALA A 18 1.45 -10.23 21.83
CA ALA A 18 1.89 -8.84 21.87
C ALA A 18 3.23 -8.65 21.15
N ASP A 19 4.21 -9.51 21.43
CA ASP A 19 5.54 -9.48 20.80
C ASP A 19 5.45 -9.67 19.28
N LYS A 20 4.52 -10.50 18.80
CA LYS A 20 4.26 -10.67 17.36
C LYS A 20 3.61 -9.45 16.74
N PHE A 21 2.69 -8.80 17.45
CA PHE A 21 2.05 -7.56 17.01
C PHE A 21 3.06 -6.43 16.86
N GLU A 22 3.91 -6.23 17.86
CA GLU A 22 4.91 -5.17 17.87
C GLU A 22 5.96 -5.39 16.77
N LYS A 23 6.42 -6.64 16.58
CA LYS A 23 7.28 -6.99 15.43
C LYS A 23 6.60 -6.76 14.08
N GLY A 24 5.29 -7.04 13.98
CA GLY A 24 4.51 -6.78 12.78
C GLY A 24 4.37 -5.28 12.48
N LEU A 25 4.16 -4.47 13.51
CA LEU A 25 4.10 -3.01 13.43
C LEU A 25 5.45 -2.41 13.01
N SER A 26 6.56 -2.83 13.63
CA SER A 26 7.90 -2.40 13.20
C SER A 26 8.21 -2.85 11.78
N ALA A 27 7.92 -4.09 11.40
CA ALA A 27 8.15 -4.57 10.03
C ALA A 27 7.32 -3.80 8.98
N ALA A 28 6.08 -3.43 9.31
CA ALA A 28 5.24 -2.60 8.44
C ALA A 28 5.76 -1.15 8.34
N ALA A 29 6.23 -0.58 9.45
CA ALA A 29 6.81 0.76 9.48
C ALA A 29 8.13 0.82 8.68
N ASP A 30 9.01 -0.16 8.86
CA ASP A 30 10.27 -0.28 8.14
C ASP A 30 10.04 -0.55 6.64
N GLY A 31 9.08 -1.42 6.30
CA GLY A 31 8.65 -1.65 4.93
C GLY A 31 8.11 -0.38 4.26
N GLY A 32 7.25 0.37 4.96
CA GLY A 32 6.69 1.64 4.47
C GLY A 32 7.75 2.73 4.27
N ALA A 33 8.73 2.83 5.17
CA ALA A 33 9.84 3.76 5.04
C ALA A 33 10.73 3.44 3.83
N ASN A 34 11.03 2.16 3.59
CA ASN A 34 11.81 1.72 2.43
C ASN A 34 11.09 1.99 1.10
N LEU A 35 9.78 1.75 1.03
CA LEU A 35 8.97 2.06 -0.15
C LEU A 35 8.95 3.56 -0.48
N SER A 36 8.88 4.42 0.55
CA SER A 36 8.95 5.88 0.39
C SER A 36 10.30 6.35 -0.14
N ILE A 37 11.40 5.77 0.36
CA ILE A 37 12.76 6.06 -0.12
C ILE A 37 12.94 5.59 -1.55
N GLU A 38 12.49 4.37 -1.88
CA GLU A 38 12.57 3.83 -3.23
C GLU A 38 11.78 4.70 -4.24
N ALA A 39 10.60 5.18 -3.86
CA ALA A 39 9.82 6.10 -4.70
C ALA A 39 10.58 7.41 -4.98
N LYS A 40 11.21 8.01 -3.96
CA LYS A 40 12.02 9.22 -4.12
C LYS A 40 13.27 8.99 -4.97
N LEU A 41 13.91 7.83 -4.86
CA LEU A 41 15.05 7.46 -5.70
C LEU A 41 14.63 7.34 -7.18
N ARG A 42 13.45 6.76 -7.44
CA ARG A 42 12.89 6.68 -8.80
C ARG A 42 12.57 8.07 -9.36
N GLU A 43 11.97 8.95 -8.55
CA GLU A 43 11.67 10.35 -8.93
C GLU A 43 12.95 11.14 -9.25
N LEU A 44 13.99 11.03 -8.41
CA LEU A 44 15.29 11.65 -8.65
C LEU A 44 15.96 11.12 -9.93
N ALA A 45 15.89 9.80 -10.18
CA ALA A 45 16.46 9.20 -11.38
C ALA A 45 15.75 9.69 -12.66
N LEU A 46 14.44 9.93 -12.60
CA LEU A 46 13.68 10.52 -13.71
C LEU A 46 14.09 11.98 -13.95
N LEU A 47 14.26 12.76 -12.89
CA LEU A 47 14.73 14.15 -13.00
C LEU A 47 16.13 14.22 -13.62
N GLU A 48 17.03 13.32 -13.23
CA GLU A 48 18.38 13.24 -13.79
C GLU A 48 18.35 12.85 -15.28
N LYS A 49 17.41 11.99 -15.68
CA LYS A 49 17.20 11.60 -17.08
C LYS A 49 16.80 12.79 -17.96
N HIS A 50 15.90 13.66 -17.49
CA HIS A 50 15.52 14.88 -18.22
C HIS A 50 16.69 15.84 -18.39
N VAL A 51 17.48 16.03 -17.33
CA VAL A 51 18.68 16.87 -17.37
C VAL A 51 19.70 16.33 -18.37
N LEU A 52 19.89 15.00 -18.44
CA LEU A 52 20.78 14.37 -19.41
C LEU A 52 20.28 14.53 -20.86
N LEU A 53 18.97 14.38 -21.08
CA LEU A 53 18.36 14.61 -22.40
C LEU A 53 18.49 16.06 -22.85
N GLU A 54 18.26 17.02 -21.96
CA GLU A 54 18.44 18.44 -22.26
C GLU A 54 19.90 18.74 -22.64
N LYS A 55 20.86 18.22 -21.87
CA LYS A 55 22.29 18.37 -22.18
C LYS A 55 22.66 17.75 -23.53
N LEU A 56 22.11 16.58 -23.85
CA LEU A 56 22.31 15.90 -25.13
C LEU A 56 21.75 16.74 -26.28
N THR A 57 20.51 17.23 -26.16
CA THR A 57 19.88 18.11 -27.15
C THR A 57 20.73 19.37 -27.38
N ASN A 58 21.16 20.04 -26.31
CA ASN A 58 22.01 21.23 -26.41
C ASN A 58 23.36 20.95 -27.09
N ALA A 59 23.96 19.79 -26.82
CA ALA A 59 25.21 19.38 -27.46
C ALA A 59 25.02 19.09 -28.97
N LEU A 60 23.94 18.42 -29.34
CA LEU A 60 23.57 18.14 -30.73
C LEU A 60 23.26 19.43 -31.49
N GLU A 61 22.54 20.37 -30.87
CA GLU A 61 22.26 21.70 -31.40
C GLU A 61 23.55 22.50 -31.68
N SER A 62 24.49 22.47 -30.73
CA SER A 62 25.81 23.08 -30.92
C SER A 62 26.62 22.40 -32.03
N LEU A 63 26.50 21.07 -32.18
CA LEU A 63 27.16 20.32 -33.24
C LEU A 63 26.57 20.64 -34.61
N ARG A 64 25.24 20.73 -34.72
CA ARG A 64 24.50 21.06 -35.94
C ARG A 64 25.01 22.32 -36.62
N GLY A 65 25.31 23.37 -35.85
CA GLY A 65 25.86 24.62 -36.38
C GLY A 65 27.29 24.52 -36.92
N ARG A 66 28.00 23.42 -36.66
CA ARG A 66 29.41 23.19 -37.02
C ARG A 66 29.61 22.12 -38.10
N VAL A 67 28.58 21.34 -38.41
CA VAL A 67 28.63 20.26 -39.42
C VAL A 67 27.89 20.64 -40.70
N THR A 68 28.27 20.04 -41.83
CA THR A 68 27.67 20.29 -43.15
C THR A 68 27.47 18.99 -43.93
N GLY A 69 26.62 19.03 -44.96
CA GLY A 69 26.30 17.88 -45.80
C GLY A 69 25.65 16.74 -45.01
N ARG A 70 25.97 15.49 -45.35
CA ARG A 70 25.39 14.30 -44.72
C ARG A 70 25.51 14.27 -43.20
N ASN A 71 26.61 14.76 -42.63
CA ASN A 71 26.78 14.81 -41.18
C ASN A 71 25.78 15.76 -40.51
N LYS A 72 25.35 16.81 -41.21
CA LYS A 72 24.30 17.71 -40.71
C LYS A 72 22.95 17.03 -40.74
N ASP A 73 22.67 16.29 -41.81
CA ASP A 73 21.42 15.53 -41.95
C ASP A 73 21.33 14.47 -40.84
N ASP A 74 22.41 13.72 -40.58
CA ASP A 74 22.48 12.72 -39.49
C ASP A 74 22.28 13.35 -38.08
N VAL A 75 22.82 14.55 -37.86
CA VAL A 75 22.63 15.28 -36.60
C VAL A 75 21.18 15.76 -36.45
N GLU A 76 20.55 16.24 -37.51
CA GLU A 76 19.14 16.64 -37.50
C GLU A 76 18.22 15.44 -37.22
N ASP A 77 18.48 14.29 -37.86
CA ASP A 77 17.77 13.05 -37.59
C ASP A 77 17.93 12.61 -36.12
N THR A 78 19.14 12.72 -35.59
CA THR A 78 19.42 12.39 -34.18
C THR A 78 18.70 13.34 -33.23
N ILE A 79 18.63 14.64 -33.54
CA ILE A 79 17.86 15.63 -32.75
C ILE A 79 16.38 15.25 -32.74
N SER A 80 15.82 14.86 -33.90
CA SER A 80 14.44 14.39 -33.99
C SER A 80 14.20 13.15 -33.12
N MET A 81 15.10 12.16 -33.16
CA MET A 81 14.99 10.96 -32.32
C MET A 81 15.05 11.28 -30.82
N VAL A 82 15.91 12.23 -30.41
CA VAL A 82 16.01 12.66 -29.01
C VAL A 82 14.74 13.40 -28.57
N ALA A 83 14.14 14.21 -29.45
CA ALA A 83 12.86 14.86 -29.19
C ALA A 83 11.73 13.84 -28.99
N ASP A 84 11.66 12.81 -29.84
CA ASP A 84 10.68 11.73 -29.70
C ASP A 84 10.86 10.95 -28.39
N LEU A 85 12.11 10.71 -27.99
CA LEU A 85 12.42 10.07 -26.71
C LEU A 85 11.98 10.94 -25.54
N ALA A 86 12.22 12.26 -25.58
CA ALA A 86 11.78 13.18 -24.52
C ALA A 86 10.25 13.16 -24.34
N VAL A 87 9.50 13.19 -25.46
CA VAL A 87 8.03 13.11 -25.43
C VAL A 87 7.54 11.80 -24.79
N LYS A 88 8.10 10.66 -25.22
CA LYS A 88 7.72 9.34 -24.67
C LYS A 88 7.96 9.24 -23.17
N LEU A 89 9.01 9.88 -22.67
CA LEU A 89 9.35 9.86 -21.26
C LEU A 89 8.39 10.70 -20.44
N SER A 90 8.11 11.93 -20.86
CA SER A 90 7.11 12.77 -20.21
C SER A 90 5.72 12.11 -20.19
N GLN A 91 5.34 11.40 -21.25
CA GLN A 91 4.09 10.63 -21.28
C GLN A 91 4.09 9.50 -20.24
N SER A 92 5.15 8.66 -20.23
CA SER A 92 5.25 7.55 -19.28
C SER A 92 5.27 8.01 -17.82
N GLU A 93 5.84 9.18 -17.54
CA GLU A 93 5.85 9.77 -16.20
C GLU A 93 4.47 10.29 -15.80
N GLY A 94 3.73 10.89 -16.75
CA GLY A 94 2.34 11.31 -16.53
C GLY A 94 1.43 10.14 -16.21
N GLU A 95 1.55 9.03 -16.97
CA GLU A 95 0.81 7.79 -16.71
C GLU A 95 1.12 7.22 -15.33
N LEU A 96 2.41 7.16 -14.95
CA LEU A 96 2.84 6.64 -13.66
C LEU A 96 2.36 7.53 -12.49
N PHE A 97 2.31 8.85 -12.68
CA PHE A 97 1.75 9.78 -11.71
C PHE A 97 0.25 9.54 -11.51
N GLU A 98 -0.51 9.40 -12.59
CA GLU A 98 -1.94 9.11 -12.52
C GLU A 98 -2.23 7.76 -11.84
N GLU A 99 -1.48 6.71 -12.19
CA GLU A 99 -1.62 5.39 -11.55
C GLU A 99 -1.31 5.46 -10.05
N THR A 100 -0.25 6.19 -9.68
CA THR A 100 0.11 6.41 -8.26
C THR A 100 -1.00 7.10 -7.49
N GLU A 101 -1.65 8.12 -8.07
CA GLU A 101 -2.79 8.80 -7.46
C GLU A 101 -4.02 7.90 -7.34
N GLN A 102 -4.28 7.04 -8.33
CA GLN A 102 -5.36 6.04 -8.25
C GLN A 102 -5.10 5.02 -7.14
N VAL A 103 -3.87 4.53 -7.01
CA VAL A 103 -3.47 3.62 -5.92
C VAL A 103 -3.64 4.26 -4.55
N LYS A 104 -3.27 5.54 -4.38
CA LYS A 104 -3.50 6.28 -3.12
C LYS A 104 -4.99 6.37 -2.76
N LYS A 105 -5.86 6.66 -3.74
CA LYS A 105 -7.31 6.68 -3.53
C LYS A 105 -7.81 5.31 -3.08
N LEU A 106 -7.38 4.24 -3.75
CA LEU A 106 -7.76 2.88 -3.40
C LEU A 106 -7.28 2.49 -1.99
N ALA A 107 -6.03 2.81 -1.63
CA ALA A 107 -5.50 2.57 -0.30
C ALA A 107 -6.31 3.29 0.80
N ASN A 108 -6.73 4.52 0.54
CA ASN A 108 -7.59 5.27 1.46
C ASN A 108 -8.97 4.61 1.61
N PHE A 109 -9.58 4.14 0.51
CA PHE A 109 -10.84 3.39 0.60
C PHE A 109 -10.69 2.10 1.40
N LEU A 110 -9.62 1.34 1.18
CA LEU A 110 -9.36 0.11 1.94
C LEU A 110 -9.19 0.39 3.44
N LYS A 111 -8.49 1.47 3.80
CA LYS A 111 -8.36 1.90 5.20
C LYS A 111 -9.73 2.19 5.83
N GLN A 112 -10.61 2.92 5.14
CA GLN A 112 -11.95 3.22 5.64
C GLN A 112 -12.80 1.97 5.81
N VAL A 113 -12.75 1.04 4.84
CA VAL A 113 -13.48 -0.24 4.93
C VAL A 113 -12.99 -1.07 6.12
N MET A 114 -11.67 -1.11 6.36
CA MET A 114 -11.11 -1.81 7.52
C MET A 114 -11.59 -1.21 8.84
N GLU A 115 -11.61 0.12 8.95
CA GLU A 115 -12.08 0.81 10.17
C GLU A 115 -13.56 0.52 10.43
N MET A 116 -14.39 0.57 9.39
CA MET A 116 -15.81 0.21 9.47
C MET A 116 -16.02 -1.26 9.86
N GLU A 117 -15.25 -2.21 9.34
CA GLU A 117 -15.37 -3.63 9.71
C GLU A 117 -14.96 -3.88 11.18
N LEU A 118 -13.95 -3.16 11.67
CA LEU A 118 -13.56 -3.22 13.09
C LEU A 118 -14.68 -2.69 14.01
N GLU A 119 -15.30 -1.57 13.65
CA GLU A 119 -16.46 -1.04 14.38
C GLU A 119 -17.64 -2.04 14.37
N LEU A 120 -17.93 -2.63 13.20
CA LEU A 120 -18.98 -3.63 13.08
C LEU A 120 -18.70 -4.88 13.93
N GLN A 121 -17.44 -5.34 13.97
CA GLN A 121 -17.03 -6.45 14.83
C GLN A 121 -17.22 -6.13 16.32
N ALA A 122 -16.88 -4.91 16.75
CA ALA A 122 -17.09 -4.49 18.13
C ALA A 122 -18.58 -4.51 18.51
N LEU A 123 -19.45 -4.01 17.63
CA LEU A 123 -20.90 -4.06 17.83
C LEU A 123 -21.46 -5.49 17.88
N ARG A 124 -20.95 -6.40 17.03
CA ARG A 124 -21.32 -7.83 17.07
C ARG A 124 -20.99 -8.47 18.42
N ILE A 125 -19.83 -8.14 19.00
CA ILE A 125 -19.43 -8.63 20.33
C ILE A 125 -20.38 -8.10 21.40
N GLN A 126 -20.63 -6.77 21.42
CA GLN A 126 -21.56 -6.16 22.38
C GLN A 126 -22.97 -6.77 22.32
N LEU A 127 -23.47 -7.05 21.11
CA LEU A 127 -24.77 -7.68 20.92
C LEU A 127 -24.80 -9.12 21.46
N ALA A 128 -23.72 -9.89 21.25
CA ALA A 128 -23.60 -11.24 21.79
C ALA A 128 -23.63 -11.24 23.33
N ASP A 129 -22.89 -10.31 23.96
CA ASP A 129 -22.86 -10.17 25.41
C ASP A 129 -24.24 -9.79 25.98
N MET A 130 -24.93 -8.84 25.33
CA MET A 130 -26.28 -8.44 25.74
C MET A 130 -27.30 -9.57 25.58
N SER A 131 -27.21 -10.35 24.49
CA SER A 131 -28.09 -11.51 24.26
C SER A 131 -27.89 -12.60 25.32
N MET A 132 -26.64 -12.87 25.68
CA MET A 132 -26.29 -13.81 26.75
C MET A 132 -26.91 -13.39 28.09
N TYR A 133 -26.79 -12.10 28.45
CA TYR A 133 -27.37 -11.57 29.69
C TYR A 133 -28.89 -11.67 29.72
N SER A 134 -29.58 -11.37 28.60
CA SER A 134 -31.03 -11.49 28.51
C SER A 134 -31.51 -12.94 28.66
N HIS A 135 -30.83 -13.91 28.04
CA HIS A 135 -31.17 -15.33 28.20
C HIS A 135 -30.98 -15.82 29.64
N GLN A 136 -29.95 -15.33 30.34
CA GLN A 136 -29.69 -15.66 31.74
C GLN A 136 -30.85 -15.20 32.64
N LEU A 137 -31.30 -13.95 32.49
CA LEU A 137 -32.43 -13.40 33.24
C LEU A 137 -33.75 -14.15 32.97
N GLN A 138 -33.98 -14.59 31.72
CA GLN A 138 -35.16 -15.39 31.38
C GLN A 138 -35.17 -16.77 32.07
N LYS A 139 -34.00 -17.42 32.19
CA LYS A 139 -33.88 -18.69 32.92
C LYS A 139 -34.10 -18.50 34.41
N GLU A 140 -33.48 -17.48 35.00
CA GLU A 140 -33.63 -17.16 36.42
C GLU A 140 -35.09 -16.80 36.76
N GLY A 141 -35.83 -16.15 35.86
CA GLY A 141 -37.26 -15.90 36.05
C GLY A 141 -38.16 -17.14 35.97
N GLN A 142 -37.72 -18.21 35.30
CA GLN A 142 -38.47 -19.46 35.15
C GLN A 142 -38.32 -20.39 36.37
N ASP A 143 -37.15 -20.38 37.02
CA ASP A 143 -36.88 -21.19 38.22
C ASP A 143 -37.63 -20.70 39.48
N VAL A 144 -38.21 -19.49 39.46
CA VAL A 144 -38.99 -18.93 40.59
C VAL A 144 -40.49 -19.31 40.53
N CYS A 145 -40.95 -19.96 39.46
CA CYS A 145 -42.38 -20.32 39.24
C CYS A 145 -42.71 -21.81 39.45
N LEU A 146 -42.11 -22.49 40.43
CA LEU A 146 -42.66 -23.74 40.98
C LEU A 146 -43.14 -23.48 42.42
N PRO A 147 -44.45 -23.28 42.66
CA PRO A 147 -44.99 -23.41 44.00
C PRO A 147 -44.99 -24.91 44.36
N ASP A 148 -44.24 -25.26 45.40
CA ASP A 148 -44.42 -26.52 46.12
C ASP A 148 -45.88 -26.60 46.58
N PHE A 149 -46.66 -27.50 45.96
CA PHE A 149 -47.99 -27.90 46.42
C PHE A 149 -47.87 -29.06 47.42
#